data_AF-A0A7S2HIH2-F1
#
_entry.id   AF-A0A7S2HIH2-F1
#
_cell.length_a   1.000
_cell.length_b   1.000
_cell.length_c   1.000
_cell.angle_alpha   90.00
_cell.angle_beta   90.00
_cell.angle_gamma   90.00
#
_symmetry.space_group_name_H-M   'P 1'
#
loop_
_entity.id
_entity.type
_entity.pdbx_description
1 polymer ?
#
loop_
_entity_poly.entity_id
_entity_poly.type
_entity_poly.pdbx_seq_one_letter_code
_entity_poly.pdbx_strand_id
1 'polypeptide(L)'
;GGVDIRRKEDRAGAGDVFRNDNDTEAIAQFIDRIDKALDLAFLTEHYDEGLVLFRRKLGLGMVDVSYLRMKDSHTEQIADPTPEEREAVKEFLRIDLALYDHFSKRFWRQWEEEG
;
A
#
# COMPACT_ATOMS: atom_id res chain seq x y z
N GLY A 1 -17.11 -10.92 33.89
CA GLY A 1 -15.68 -10.61 33.92
C GLY A 1 -15.30 -10.14 32.54
N GLY A 2 -15.04 -8.84 32.40
CA GLY A 2 -14.74 -8.22 31.11
C GLY A 2 -13.40 -8.71 30.56
N VAL A 3 -13.38 -9.04 29.28
CA VAL A 3 -12.15 -9.34 28.53
C VAL A 3 -11.44 -8.02 28.29
N ASP A 4 -10.25 -7.93 28.88
CA ASP A 4 -9.31 -6.83 28.73
C ASP A 4 -8.75 -6.81 27.30
N ILE A 5 -9.16 -5.81 26.52
CA ILE A 5 -8.69 -5.61 25.15
C ILE A 5 -7.38 -4.83 25.20
N ARG A 6 -6.30 -5.62 25.32
CA ARG A 6 -5.00 -5.50 24.64
C ARG A 6 -4.53 -4.07 24.31
N ARG A 7 -3.52 -3.64 25.09
CA ARG A 7 -2.27 -3.01 24.65
C ARG A 7 -2.35 -2.29 23.29
N LYS A 8 -2.53 -0.96 23.35
CA LYS A 8 -1.95 -0.05 22.36
C LYS A 8 -0.42 -0.09 22.55
N GLU A 9 0.24 -1.05 21.92
CA GLU A 9 1.70 -1.00 21.70
C GLU A 9 1.93 -0.47 20.28
N ASP A 10 2.40 0.78 20.23
CA ASP A 10 3.48 1.24 19.34
C ASP A 10 3.41 0.79 17.88
N ARG A 11 2.42 1.33 17.16
CA ARG A 11 2.56 1.54 15.71
C ARG A 11 2.92 3.00 15.48
N ALA A 12 4.20 3.29 15.30
CA ALA A 12 4.61 4.51 14.60
C ALA A 12 4.19 4.36 13.13
N GLY A 13 2.89 4.51 12.87
CA GLY A 13 2.29 4.57 11.54
C GLY A 13 2.17 6.01 11.07
N ALA A 14 1.78 6.20 9.81
CA ALA A 14 1.56 7.50 9.18
C ALA A 14 0.79 8.52 10.05
N GLY A 15 -0.06 8.07 10.97
CA GLY A 15 -0.81 8.91 11.92
C GLY A 15 0.03 9.80 12.84
N ASP A 16 1.29 9.47 13.11
CA ASP A 16 2.18 10.37 13.89
C ASP A 16 2.91 11.41 13.02
N VAL A 17 2.91 11.21 11.69
CA VAL A 17 3.59 12.09 10.73
C VAL A 17 2.70 13.28 10.35
N PHE A 18 1.38 13.08 10.34
CA PHE A 18 0.42 14.08 9.89
C PHE A 18 -0.34 14.68 11.06
N ARG A 19 -0.15 15.98 11.28
CA ARG A 19 -0.91 16.75 12.28
C ARG A 19 -2.35 17.01 11.84
N ASN A 20 -2.62 16.91 10.54
CA ASN A 20 -3.92 17.01 9.87
C ASN A 20 -3.81 16.40 8.46
N ASP A 21 -4.75 15.55 8.08
CA ASP A 21 -4.77 14.85 6.78
C ASP A 21 -5.04 15.80 5.59
N ASN A 22 -5.39 17.07 5.84
CA ASN A 22 -5.58 18.10 4.81
C ASN A 22 -4.31 18.83 4.38
N ASP A 23 -3.17 18.59 5.03
CA ASP A 23 -1.90 19.21 4.65
C ASP A 23 -1.31 18.52 3.40
N THR A 24 -1.75 19.00 2.24
CA THR A 24 -1.36 18.43 0.94
C THR A 24 0.16 18.53 0.70
N GLU A 25 0.82 19.57 1.23
CA GLU A 25 2.26 19.73 1.08
C GLU A 25 3.02 18.72 1.95
N ALA A 26 2.61 18.55 3.22
CA ALA A 26 3.20 17.54 4.08
C ALA A 26 2.99 16.13 3.52
N ILE A 27 1.83 15.84 2.94
CA ILE A 27 1.55 14.55 2.29
C ILE A 27 2.46 14.34 1.08
N ALA A 28 2.61 15.34 0.22
CA ALA A 28 3.51 15.24 -0.93
C ALA A 28 4.97 15.01 -0.51
N GLN A 29 5.45 15.75 0.50
CA GLN A 29 6.81 15.57 1.03
C GLN A 29 7.01 14.18 1.65
N PHE A 30 6.01 13.66 2.35
CA PHE A 30 6.04 12.32 2.91
C PHE A 30 6.09 11.25 1.81
N ILE A 31 5.25 11.36 0.79
CA ILE A 31 5.23 10.44 -0.34
C ILE A 31 6.58 10.46 -1.07
N ASP A 32 7.12 11.64 -1.38
CA ASP A 32 8.44 11.80 -2.02
C ASP A 32 9.57 11.17 -1.19
N ARG A 33 9.53 11.32 0.13
CA ARG A 33 10.50 10.68 1.03
C ARG A 33 10.44 9.15 0.95
N ILE A 34 9.25 8.57 0.92
CA ILE A 34 9.08 7.12 0.79
C ILE A 34 9.48 6.66 -0.61
N ASP A 35 9.10 7.41 -1.65
CA ASP A 35 9.41 7.10 -3.04
C ASP A 35 10.92 6.97 -3.28
N LYS A 36 11.70 7.86 -2.69
CA LYS A 36 13.16 7.84 -2.72
C LYS A 36 13.79 6.70 -1.91
N ALA A 37 13.07 6.14 -0.94
CA ALA A 37 13.56 5.10 -0.05
C ALA A 37 13.24 3.68 -0.54
N LEU A 38 12.24 3.52 -1.42
CA LEU A 38 11.78 2.22 -1.90
C LEU A 38 12.09 2.06 -3.38
N ASP A 39 12.86 1.04 -3.76
CA ASP A 39 13.12 0.74 -5.18
C ASP A 39 11.88 0.17 -5.90
N LEU A 40 11.01 -0.53 -5.17
CA LEU A 40 9.80 -1.16 -5.67
C LEU A 40 8.73 -1.20 -4.57
N ALA A 41 7.47 -0.92 -4.94
CA ALA A 41 6.31 -1.08 -4.09
C ALA A 41 5.32 -2.04 -4.79
N PHE A 42 4.81 -3.04 -4.07
CA PHE A 42 3.82 -3.97 -4.61
C PHE A 42 2.39 -3.45 -4.42
N LEU A 43 1.56 -3.73 -5.41
CA LEU A 43 0.11 -3.60 -5.33
C LEU A 43 -0.47 -5.00 -5.06
N THR A 44 -1.30 -5.12 -4.03
CA THR A 44 -1.86 -6.42 -3.62
C THR A 44 -2.71 -7.07 -4.71
N GLU A 45 -3.44 -6.25 -5.46
CA GLU A 45 -4.28 -6.67 -6.58
C GLU A 45 -3.49 -6.98 -7.87
N HIS A 46 -2.19 -6.64 -7.90
CA HIS A 46 -1.25 -6.95 -8.97
C HIS A 46 0.01 -7.65 -8.41
N TYR A 47 -0.20 -8.53 -7.42
CA TYR A 47 0.90 -9.17 -6.71
C TYR A 47 1.77 -10.03 -7.64
N ASP A 48 1.16 -10.74 -8.58
CA ASP A 48 1.87 -11.59 -9.53
C ASP A 48 2.72 -10.76 -10.50
N GLU A 49 2.18 -9.65 -11.02
CA GLU A 49 2.95 -8.67 -11.80
C GLU A 49 4.09 -8.08 -10.97
N GLY A 50 3.85 -7.81 -9.69
CA GLY A 50 4.89 -7.39 -8.75
C GLY A 50 6.02 -8.40 -8.65
N LEU A 51 5.72 -9.69 -8.49
CA LEU A 51 6.74 -10.75 -8.45
C LEU A 51 7.55 -10.82 -9.74
N VAL A 52 6.91 -10.66 -10.90
CA VAL A 52 7.62 -10.62 -12.19
C VAL A 52 8.57 -9.43 -12.25
N LEU A 53 8.12 -8.24 -11.85
CA LEU A 53 8.92 -7.03 -11.85
C LEU A 53 10.11 -7.13 -10.86
N PHE A 54 9.85 -7.65 -9.66
CA PHE A 54 10.87 -7.90 -8.63
C PHE A 54 11.93 -8.89 -9.12
N ARG A 55 11.48 -9.99 -9.75
CA ARG A 55 12.38 -10.97 -10.36
C ARG A 55 13.31 -10.31 -11.38
N ARG A 56 12.78 -9.49 -12.28
CA ARG A 56 13.54 -8.80 -13.33
C ARG A 56 14.57 -7.86 -12.72
N LYS A 57 14.16 -7.01 -11.78
CA LYS A 57 15.03 -6.01 -11.12
C LYS A 57 16.21 -6.63 -10.36
N LEU A 58 16.03 -7.79 -9.75
CA LEU A 58 17.08 -8.48 -9.00
C LEU A 58 17.81 -9.58 -9.79
N GLY A 59 17.43 -9.80 -11.06
CA GLY A 59 18.00 -10.87 -11.88
C GLY A 59 17.73 -12.29 -11.34
N LEU A 60 16.61 -12.49 -10.64
CA LEU A 60 16.30 -13.75 -9.96
C LEU A 60 15.74 -14.82 -10.90
N GLY A 61 15.89 -16.08 -10.50
CA GLY A 61 15.21 -17.20 -11.12
C GLY A 61 13.74 -17.28 -10.72
N MET A 62 12.94 -18.03 -11.48
CA MET A 62 11.51 -18.23 -11.16
C MET A 62 11.32 -19.02 -9.85
N VAL A 63 12.28 -19.89 -9.53
CA VAL A 63 12.27 -20.67 -8.28
C VAL A 63 12.39 -19.75 -7.06
N ASP A 64 13.19 -18.69 -7.15
CA ASP A 64 13.46 -17.79 -6.02
C ASP A 64 12.19 -17.01 -5.61
N VAL A 65 11.42 -16.53 -6.59
CA VAL A 65 10.16 -15.80 -6.32
C VAL A 65 9.01 -16.71 -5.90
N SER A 66 9.08 -18.02 -6.19
CA SER A 66 8.00 -18.97 -5.84
C SER A 66 7.77 -19.13 -4.32
N TYR A 67 8.79 -18.82 -3.51
CA TYR A 67 8.71 -18.84 -2.05
C TYR A 67 8.03 -17.60 -1.46
N LEU A 68 7.86 -16.53 -2.25
CA LEU A 68 7.17 -15.31 -1.86
C LEU A 68 5.67 -15.51 -2.05
N ARG A 69 5.03 -16.10 -1.05
CA ARG A 69 3.58 -16.31 -1.02
C ARG A 69 2.94 -15.24 -0.16
N MET A 70 2.08 -14.40 -0.75
CA MET A 70 1.19 -13.57 0.05
C MET A 70 0.17 -14.49 0.72
N LYS A 71 -0.02 -14.32 2.04
CA LYS A 71 -1.10 -15.02 2.73
C LYS A 71 -2.40 -14.36 2.28
N ASP A 72 -3.29 -15.14 1.67
CA ASP A 72 -4.66 -14.69 1.42
C ASP A 72 -5.27 -14.30 2.77
N SER A 73 -5.45 -13.00 3.00
CA SER A 73 -6.37 -12.56 4.03
C SER A 73 -7.73 -13.06 3.60
N HIS A 74 -8.38 -13.89 4.43
CA HIS A 74 -9.76 -14.29 4.18
C HIS A 74 -10.59 -13.03 3.97
N THR A 75 -10.92 -12.76 2.72
CA THR A 75 -12.03 -11.92 2.34
C THR A 75 -13.26 -12.70 2.76
N GLU A 76 -13.68 -12.52 4.01
CA GLU A 76 -15.10 -12.64 4.29
C GLU A 76 -15.82 -11.81 3.19
N GLN A 77 -16.94 -12.32 2.67
CA GLN A 77 -17.70 -11.61 1.65
C GLN A 77 -18.25 -10.31 2.25
N ILE A 78 -17.39 -9.29 2.31
CA ILE A 78 -17.73 -7.93 2.68
C ILE A 78 -18.49 -7.39 1.49
N ALA A 79 -19.73 -6.98 1.70
CA ALA A 79 -20.53 -6.35 0.67
C ALA A 79 -19.78 -5.13 0.10
N ASP A 80 -19.88 -4.93 -1.20
CA ASP A 80 -19.32 -3.74 -1.83
C ASP A 80 -19.92 -2.48 -1.19
N PRO A 81 -19.09 -1.48 -0.83
CA PRO A 81 -19.59 -0.27 -0.22
C PRO A 81 -20.50 0.48 -1.19
N THR A 82 -21.58 1.06 -0.66
CA THR A 82 -22.49 1.92 -1.43
C THR A 82 -21.75 3.17 -1.93
N PRO A 83 -22.28 3.87 -2.96
CA PRO A 83 -21.69 5.14 -3.40
C PRO A 83 -21.51 6.15 -2.26
N GLU A 84 -22.46 6.23 -1.33
CA GLU A 84 -22.40 7.12 -0.16
C GLU A 84 -21.30 6.71 0.81
N GLU A 85 -21.15 5.40 1.09
CA GLU A 85 -20.07 4.88 1.93
C GLU A 85 -18.69 5.13 1.30
N ARG A 86 -18.59 5.00 -0.03
CA ARG A 86 -17.35 5.31 -0.77
C ARG A 86 -16.98 6.77 -0.64
N GLU A 87 -17.93 7.69 -0.77
CA GLU A 87 -17.66 9.13 -0.59
C GLU A 87 -17.31 9.45 0.86
N ALA A 88 -18.03 8.90 1.84
CA ALA A 88 -17.77 9.15 3.25
C ALA A 88 -16.36 8.69 3.68
N VAL A 89 -15.87 7.59 3.12
CA VAL A 89 -14.55 7.04 3.47
C VAL A 89 -13.39 7.83 2.84
N LYS A 90 -13.60 8.52 1.71
CA LYS A 90 -12.56 9.32 1.05
C LYS A 90 -12.00 10.43 1.95
N GLU A 91 -12.82 11.01 2.81
CA GLU A 91 -12.37 12.03 3.76
C GLU A 91 -11.37 11.47 4.79
N PHE A 92 -11.50 10.19 5.14
CA PHE A 92 -10.63 9.51 6.11
C PHE A 92 -9.43 8.82 5.46
N LEU A 93 -9.50 8.50 4.16
CA LEU A 93 -8.43 7.80 3.43
C LEU A 93 -7.60 8.73 2.56
N ARG A 94 -7.60 10.05 2.83
CA ARG A 94 -6.94 11.01 1.93
C ARG A 94 -5.45 10.69 1.71
N ILE A 95 -4.76 10.31 2.78
CA ILE A 95 -3.34 9.94 2.74
C ILE A 95 -3.16 8.60 2.02
N ASP A 96 -3.96 7.58 2.39
CA ASP A 96 -3.90 6.24 1.78
C ASP A 96 -4.18 6.29 0.28
N LEU A 97 -5.17 7.08 -0.15
CA LEU A 97 -5.50 7.31 -1.56
C LEU A 97 -4.34 8.00 -2.29
N ALA A 98 -3.71 8.99 -1.68
CA ALA A 98 -2.56 9.67 -2.27
C ALA A 98 -1.34 8.73 -2.41
N LEU A 99 -1.08 7.89 -1.40
CA LEU A 99 -0.05 6.86 -1.46
C LEU A 99 -0.33 5.86 -2.58
N TYR A 100 -1.55 5.33 -2.63
CA TYR A 100 -1.96 4.35 -3.63
C TYR A 100 -1.88 4.91 -5.06
N ASP A 101 -2.38 6.13 -5.29
CA ASP A 101 -2.30 6.79 -6.61
C ASP A 101 -0.86 7.01 -7.06
N HIS A 102 0.03 7.47 -6.17
CA HIS A 102 1.44 7.68 -6.50
C HIS A 102 2.15 6.36 -6.82
N PHE A 103 2.04 5.36 -5.95
CA PHE A 103 2.77 4.10 -6.11
C PHE A 103 2.20 3.23 -7.23
N SER A 104 0.90 3.30 -7.52
CA SER A 104 0.33 2.62 -8.70
C SER A 104 0.86 3.19 -10.01
N LYS A 105 0.90 4.51 -10.17
CA LYS A 105 1.52 5.17 -11.33
C LYS A 105 2.99 4.80 -11.48
N ARG A 106 3.74 4.80 -10.38
CA ARG A 106 5.15 4.40 -10.38
C ARG A 106 5.33 2.94 -10.77
N PHE A 107 4.52 2.04 -10.22
CA PHE A 107 4.55 0.62 -10.52
C PHE A 107 4.36 0.36 -12.02
N TRP A 108 3.34 0.96 -12.63
CA TRP A 108 3.07 0.77 -14.05
C TRP A 108 4.14 1.39 -14.95
N ARG A 109 4.72 2.53 -14.56
CA ARG A 109 5.89 3.08 -15.27
C ARG A 109 7.06 2.10 -15.24
N GLN A 110 7.38 1.52 -14.07
CA GLN A 110 8.45 0.53 -13.95
C GLN A 110 8.13 -0.75 -14.74
N TRP A 111 6.87 -1.17 -14.78
CA TRP A 111 6.42 -2.31 -15.57
C TRP A 111 6.65 -2.10 -17.07
N GLU A 112 6.38 -0.90 -17.58
CA GLU A 112 6.63 -0.55 -18.98
C GLU A 112 8.13 -0.44 -19.30
N GLU A 113 8.94 0.07 -18.37
CA GLU A 113 10.40 0.22 -18.54
C GLU A 113 11.14 -1.13 -18.53
N GLU A 114 10.68 -2.07 -17.69
CA GLU A 114 11.27 -3.41 -17.55
C GLU A 114 10.57 -4.45 -18.43
N GLY A 115 9.49 -4.04 -19.12
CA GLY A 115 8.55 -4.81 -19.92
C GLY A 115 9.14 -5.43 -21.17
#